data_AF-A0A6B3RKW5-F1
#
_entry.id   AF-A0A6B3RKW5-F1
#
_cell.length_a   1.000
_cell.length_b   1.000
_cell.length_c   1.000
_cell.angle_alpha   90.00
_cell.angle_beta   90.00
_cell.angle_gamma   90.00
#
_symmetry.space_group_name_H-M   'P 1'
#
loop_
_entity.id
_entity.type
_entity.pdbx_description
1 polymer ?
#
loop_
_entity_poly.entity_id
_entity_poly.type
_entity_poly.pdbx_seq_one_letter_code
_entity_poly.pdbx_strand_id
1 'polypeptide(L)'
;MRYIISFLLASTALPALAEVPRVVTDVPPVHAIAAQVMGDLGQPELLLDRGANAHSYQMRPSQAASLADAGLVIWIGPELTPWMERALNGLSPDVPRLALLASEGTFRQNYGETGGHDHAHEAEGHDHGHAEEKAAGKHEGHDHAEHDHDHAQEAKAEDHGHDHDHAGHDHAEHDHAGHDHAGHDHADHGDHAHSGLDPHAWLDPANAKVWVGAIAAELARLDPENAATYQANAAAAQARIDALDAELSALLTPVAGQPFVVYHDAYGYFASHYGLNVAGTVALGDASSPGAARLRELSQTVAAEDGLCLFPEAQHDPALVVQMADGTTARIGAALDPEGSTIEPGPDAYDALMRALATNIVACLEG
;
A
#
# COMPACT_ATOMS: atom_id res chain seq x y z
N MET A 1 2.52 -43.89 75.02
CA MET A 1 1.80 -43.05 74.04
C MET A 1 2.76 -42.04 73.43
N ARG A 2 3.04 -42.13 72.13
CA ARG A 2 3.62 -41.05 71.32
C ARG A 2 2.77 -40.98 70.05
N TYR A 3 1.94 -39.95 69.94
CA TYR A 3 1.09 -39.71 68.77
C TYR A 3 1.90 -38.93 67.74
N ILE A 4 2.13 -39.52 66.58
CA ILE A 4 2.71 -38.85 65.42
C ILE A 4 1.55 -38.18 64.68
N ILE A 5 1.47 -36.85 64.78
CA ILE A 5 0.52 -36.05 64.02
C ILE A 5 1.10 -35.88 62.61
N SER A 6 0.53 -36.58 61.64
CA SER A 6 0.85 -36.39 60.23
C SER A 6 0.18 -35.10 59.75
N PHE A 7 0.98 -34.08 59.46
CA PHE A 7 0.52 -32.82 58.88
C PHE A 7 0.33 -33.06 57.38
N LEU A 8 -0.93 -33.19 56.93
CA LEU A 8 -1.27 -33.25 55.52
C LEU A 8 -1.08 -31.84 54.93
N LEU A 9 -0.04 -31.66 54.12
CA LEU A 9 0.22 -30.43 53.39
C LEU A 9 -0.73 -30.38 52.18
N ALA A 10 -1.89 -29.73 52.35
CA ALA A 10 -2.82 -29.48 51.26
C ALA A 10 -2.19 -28.45 50.31
N SER A 11 -1.69 -28.91 49.17
CA SER A 11 -1.24 -28.04 48.07
C SER A 11 -2.47 -27.46 47.39
N THR A 12 -2.79 -26.19 47.68
CA THR A 12 -3.76 -25.42 46.91
C THR A 12 -3.12 -25.10 45.56
N ALA A 13 -3.46 -25.86 44.52
CA ALA A 13 -3.15 -25.47 43.15
C ALA A 13 -3.91 -24.16 42.87
N LEU A 14 -3.18 -23.06 42.79
CA LEU A 14 -3.71 -21.84 42.20
C LEU A 14 -4.05 -22.17 40.74
N PRO A 15 -5.20 -21.73 40.21
CA PRO A 15 -5.45 -21.87 38.78
C PRO A 15 -4.32 -21.16 38.04
N ALA A 16 -3.61 -21.88 37.17
CA ALA A 16 -2.76 -21.25 36.19
C ALA A 16 -3.69 -20.37 35.35
N LEU A 17 -3.46 -19.05 35.36
CA LEU A 17 -4.14 -18.18 34.42
C LEU A 17 -3.59 -18.53 33.04
N ALA A 18 -4.47 -18.86 32.09
CA ALA A 18 -4.10 -19.08 30.69
C ALA A 18 -3.25 -17.92 30.20
N GLU A 19 -2.07 -18.22 29.64
CA GLU A 19 -1.16 -17.21 29.13
C GLU A 19 -1.59 -16.83 27.72
N VAL A 20 -2.35 -15.72 27.63
CA VAL A 20 -2.80 -15.16 26.36
C VAL A 20 -1.58 -14.88 25.46
N PRO A 21 -1.58 -15.32 24.19
CA PRO A 21 -0.46 -15.11 23.29
C PRO A 21 -0.15 -13.62 23.14
N ARG A 22 1.15 -13.28 23.18
CA ARG A 22 1.59 -11.93 22.83
C ARG A 22 1.45 -11.72 21.33
N VAL A 23 0.39 -11.01 20.92
CA VAL A 23 0.10 -10.72 19.52
C VAL A 23 0.83 -9.46 19.08
N VAL A 24 1.46 -9.53 17.90
CA VAL A 24 2.11 -8.39 17.24
C VAL A 24 1.49 -8.18 15.87
N THR A 25 1.26 -6.92 15.51
CA THR A 25 0.60 -6.50 14.27
C THR A 25 1.44 -5.50 13.48
N ASP A 26 1.30 -5.47 12.16
CA ASP A 26 2.02 -4.52 11.30
C ASP A 26 1.42 -3.12 11.36
N VAL A 27 0.17 -2.94 10.92
CA VAL A 27 -0.45 -1.63 10.69
C VAL A 27 -1.70 -1.41 11.55
N PRO A 28 -2.12 -0.14 11.78
CA PRO A 28 -3.25 0.17 12.65
C PRO A 28 -4.58 -0.56 12.35
N PRO A 29 -5.02 -0.79 11.09
CA PRO A 29 -6.27 -1.51 10.84
C PRO A 29 -6.18 -2.98 11.26
N VAL A 30 -5.02 -3.63 11.08
CA VAL A 30 -4.79 -5.00 11.54
C VAL A 30 -4.79 -5.07 13.06
N HIS A 31 -4.14 -4.11 13.72
CA HIS A 31 -4.21 -3.95 15.17
C HIS A 31 -5.66 -3.85 15.65
N ALA A 32 -6.46 -2.96 15.04
CA ALA A 32 -7.84 -2.72 15.45
C ALA A 32 -8.71 -3.98 15.32
N ILE A 33 -8.61 -4.70 14.20
CA ILE A 33 -9.35 -5.94 13.97
C ILE A 33 -8.92 -7.02 14.97
N ALA A 34 -7.62 -7.19 15.20
CA ALA A 34 -7.12 -8.14 16.20
C ALA A 34 -7.57 -7.78 17.62
N ALA A 35 -7.56 -6.50 17.98
CA ALA A 35 -8.02 -6.01 19.28
C ALA A 35 -9.51 -6.30 19.52
N GLN A 36 -10.36 -6.24 18.49
CA GLN A 36 -11.77 -6.63 18.60
C GLN A 36 -11.93 -8.12 18.96
N VAL A 37 -11.08 -9.00 18.42
CA VAL A 37 -11.12 -10.44 18.71
C VAL A 37 -10.54 -10.75 20.09
N MET A 38 -9.42 -10.11 20.45
CA MET A 38 -8.78 -10.31 21.75
C MET A 38 -9.65 -9.80 22.91
N GLY A 39 -10.38 -8.69 22.71
CA GLY A 39 -11.26 -8.12 23.72
C GLY A 39 -10.55 -7.86 25.05
N ASP A 40 -11.14 -8.29 26.16
CA ASP A 40 -10.56 -8.09 27.49
C ASP A 40 -9.40 -9.05 27.84
N LEU A 41 -9.09 -10.01 26.97
CA LEU A 41 -8.01 -10.97 27.21
C LEU A 41 -6.62 -10.36 27.01
N GLY A 42 -6.51 -9.32 26.18
CA GLY A 42 -5.26 -8.64 25.91
C GLY A 42 -5.39 -7.61 24.80
N GLN A 43 -4.27 -6.94 24.49
CA GLN A 43 -4.17 -6.00 23.39
C GLN A 43 -2.99 -6.38 22.50
N PRO A 44 -3.15 -6.34 21.17
CA PRO A 44 -2.04 -6.56 20.26
C PRO A 44 -1.04 -5.41 20.36
N GLU A 45 0.23 -5.69 20.11
CA GLU A 45 1.24 -4.65 19.92
C GLU A 45 1.26 -4.21 18.45
N LEU A 46 1.28 -2.90 18.22
CA LEU A 46 1.40 -2.32 16.88
C LEU A 46 2.86 -2.00 16.57
N LEU A 47 3.39 -2.54 15.47
CA LEU A 47 4.77 -2.28 15.06
C LEU A 47 4.92 -0.94 14.34
N LEU A 48 4.10 -0.68 13.32
CA LEU A 48 4.12 0.59 12.61
C LEU A 48 3.18 1.56 13.34
N ASP A 49 3.75 2.28 14.30
CA ASP A 49 3.10 3.40 14.98
C ASP A 49 3.09 4.67 14.09
N ARG A 50 2.45 5.73 14.57
CA ARG A 50 2.14 6.94 13.79
C ARG A 50 3.37 7.49 13.04
N GLY A 51 3.20 7.70 11.73
CA GLY A 51 4.21 8.35 10.87
C GLY A 51 5.29 7.43 10.31
N ALA A 52 5.21 6.12 10.55
CA ALA A 52 6.03 5.13 9.86
C ALA A 52 5.46 4.79 8.47
N ASN A 53 6.31 4.73 7.44
CA ASN A 53 5.91 4.25 6.12
C ASN A 53 6.00 2.71 6.09
N ALA A 54 4.90 2.04 5.72
CA ALA A 54 4.81 0.58 5.72
C ALA A 54 5.75 -0.11 4.70
N HIS A 55 6.21 0.60 3.66
CA HIS A 55 7.04 0.05 2.59
C HIS A 55 8.54 0.30 2.81
N SER A 56 8.90 1.40 3.48
CA SER A 56 10.28 1.77 3.81
C SER A 56 10.48 1.94 5.32
N TYR A 57 10.55 0.81 6.04
CA TYR A 57 10.69 0.81 7.49
C TYR A 57 12.08 0.39 7.98
N GLN A 58 12.65 1.16 8.90
CA GLN A 58 13.82 0.76 9.68
C GLN A 58 13.38 0.38 11.09
N MET A 59 13.40 -0.91 11.37
CA MET A 59 12.99 -1.47 12.65
C MET A 59 13.89 -1.02 13.80
N ARG A 60 13.28 -0.58 14.90
CA ARG A 60 13.98 -0.28 16.15
C ARG A 60 14.36 -1.57 16.88
N PRO A 61 15.44 -1.59 17.68
CA PRO A 61 15.81 -2.78 18.47
C PRO A 61 14.68 -3.31 19.38
N SER A 62 13.85 -2.43 19.92
CA SER A 62 12.68 -2.82 20.73
C SER A 62 11.64 -3.59 19.91
N GLN A 63 11.39 -3.18 18.66
CA GLN A 63 10.46 -3.87 17.76
C GLN A 63 11.01 -5.20 17.28
N ALA A 64 12.33 -5.31 17.08
CA ALA A 64 12.99 -6.58 16.79
C ALA A 64 12.81 -7.56 17.96
N ALA A 65 12.98 -7.10 19.20
CA ALA A 65 12.66 -7.89 20.39
C ALA A 65 11.18 -8.25 20.44
N SER A 66 10.29 -7.32 20.09
CA SER A 66 8.85 -7.60 20.04
C SER A 66 8.50 -8.71 19.07
N LEU A 67 9.08 -8.73 17.88
CA LEU A 67 8.90 -9.80 16.90
C LEU A 67 9.57 -11.11 17.32
N ALA A 68 10.71 -11.06 18.01
CA ALA A 68 11.40 -12.24 18.56
C ALA A 68 10.56 -12.96 19.62
N ASP A 69 9.92 -12.18 20.49
CA ASP A 69 9.15 -12.68 21.63
C ASP A 69 7.63 -12.78 21.34
N ALA A 70 7.21 -12.71 20.08
CA ALA A 70 5.80 -12.78 19.70
C ALA A 70 5.27 -14.22 19.83
N GLY A 71 4.08 -14.37 20.44
CA GLY A 71 3.33 -15.63 20.43
C GLY A 71 2.55 -15.84 19.14
N LEU A 72 2.20 -14.75 18.44
CA LEU A 72 1.56 -14.74 17.13
C LEU A 72 1.86 -13.40 16.44
N VAL A 73 2.15 -13.44 15.15
CA VAL A 73 2.23 -12.25 14.30
C VAL A 73 1.06 -12.25 13.31
N ILE A 74 0.26 -11.19 13.31
CA ILE A 74 -0.87 -10.98 12.39
C ILE A 74 -0.54 -9.78 11.52
N TRP A 75 -0.62 -9.92 10.21
CA TRP A 75 -0.13 -8.91 9.28
C TRP A 75 -0.84 -9.02 7.94
N ILE A 76 -0.79 -7.98 7.12
CA ILE A 76 -1.42 -8.01 5.80
C ILE A 76 -0.71 -9.06 4.93
N GLY A 77 0.61 -9.01 4.87
CA GLY A 77 1.43 -9.90 4.05
C GLY A 77 2.63 -9.17 3.44
N PRO A 78 3.46 -9.88 2.67
CA PRO A 78 4.62 -9.30 2.00
C PRO A 78 4.26 -8.22 0.97
N GLU A 79 3.02 -8.18 0.49
CA GLU A 79 2.51 -7.16 -0.43
C GLU A 79 2.46 -5.76 0.20
N LEU A 80 2.30 -5.67 1.52
CA LEU A 80 2.34 -4.40 2.26
C LEU A 80 3.68 -4.20 2.98
N THR A 81 4.13 -5.22 3.72
CA THR A 81 5.31 -5.12 4.60
C THR A 81 6.38 -6.16 4.24
N PRO A 82 6.99 -6.08 3.04
CA PRO A 82 7.97 -7.07 2.57
C PRO A 82 9.24 -7.12 3.44
N TRP A 83 9.56 -6.03 4.14
CA TRP A 83 10.65 -6.01 5.12
C TRP A 83 10.34 -6.90 6.33
N MET A 84 9.07 -7.05 6.71
CA MET A 84 8.68 -7.84 7.86
C MET A 84 8.81 -9.33 7.59
N GLU A 85 8.54 -9.76 6.36
CA GLU A 85 8.80 -11.15 5.94
C GLU A 85 10.27 -11.53 6.18
N ARG A 86 11.19 -10.68 5.73
CA ARG A 86 12.64 -10.89 5.91
C ARG A 86 13.02 -10.91 7.39
N ALA A 87 12.46 -10.00 8.18
CA ALA A 87 12.71 -9.95 9.62
C ALA A 87 12.19 -11.19 10.34
N LEU A 88 10.97 -11.63 10.05
CA LEU A 88 10.35 -12.84 10.61
C LEU A 88 11.17 -14.09 10.26
N ASN A 89 11.65 -14.21 9.02
CA ASN A 89 12.49 -15.33 8.59
C ASN A 89 13.86 -15.37 9.29
N GLY A 90 14.42 -14.20 9.63
CA GLY A 90 15.73 -14.10 10.28
C GLY A 90 15.69 -14.21 11.82
N LEU A 91 14.71 -13.57 12.45
CA LEU A 91 14.63 -13.42 13.92
C LEU A 91 13.74 -14.49 14.57
N SER A 92 12.67 -14.90 13.88
CA SER A 92 11.56 -15.66 14.47
C SER A 92 11.00 -16.71 13.51
N PRO A 93 11.82 -17.66 13.01
CA PRO A 93 11.38 -18.63 12.00
C PRO A 93 10.21 -19.50 12.47
N ASP A 94 10.14 -19.81 13.77
CA ASP A 94 9.15 -20.71 14.35
C ASP A 94 7.92 -20.00 14.94
N VAL A 95 7.90 -18.66 14.96
CA VAL A 95 6.76 -17.89 15.47
C VAL A 95 5.55 -18.09 14.54
N PRO A 96 4.36 -18.45 15.06
CA PRO A 96 3.13 -18.53 14.28
C PRO A 96 2.82 -17.21 13.57
N ARG A 97 2.36 -17.29 12.32
CA ARG A 97 2.09 -16.12 11.46
C ARG A 97 0.75 -16.28 10.78
N LEU A 98 -0.06 -15.22 10.79
CA LEU A 98 -1.30 -15.14 10.06
C LEU A 98 -1.22 -13.97 9.05
N ALA A 99 -1.00 -14.30 7.78
CA ALA A 99 -1.07 -13.34 6.69
C ALA A 99 -2.52 -13.18 6.24
N LEU A 100 -3.09 -12.00 6.48
CA LEU A 100 -4.50 -11.72 6.28
C LEU A 100 -4.88 -11.69 4.79
N LEU A 101 -4.05 -11.09 3.94
CA LEU A 101 -4.31 -11.04 2.50
C LEU A 101 -4.29 -12.44 1.85
N ALA A 102 -3.53 -13.36 2.42
CA ALA A 102 -3.44 -14.76 1.98
C ALA A 102 -4.46 -15.69 2.68
N SER A 103 -5.29 -15.17 3.60
CA SER A 103 -6.25 -15.98 4.33
C SER A 103 -7.36 -16.51 3.43
N GLU A 104 -7.83 -17.73 3.70
CA GLU A 104 -8.91 -18.35 2.93
C GLU A 104 -10.18 -17.51 3.03
N GLY A 105 -10.80 -17.23 1.89
CA GLY A 105 -12.02 -16.42 1.80
C GLY A 105 -11.79 -14.92 1.63
N THR A 106 -10.55 -14.43 1.72
CA THR A 106 -10.24 -13.02 1.45
C THR A 106 -10.40 -12.71 -0.03
N PHE A 107 -11.23 -11.71 -0.32
CA PHE A 107 -11.35 -11.10 -1.64
C PHE A 107 -10.10 -10.28 -1.95
N ARG A 108 -9.58 -10.44 -3.16
CA ARG A 108 -8.33 -9.88 -3.64
C ARG A 108 -8.54 -9.23 -4.99
N GLN A 109 -7.95 -8.06 -5.19
CA GLN A 109 -7.97 -7.33 -6.45
C GLN A 109 -6.58 -6.76 -6.74
N ASN A 110 -6.28 -6.51 -8.01
CA ASN A 110 -5.11 -5.72 -8.38
C ASN A 110 -5.42 -4.22 -8.37
N TYR A 111 -4.38 -3.39 -8.32
CA TYR A 111 -4.52 -1.96 -8.56
C TYR A 111 -5.25 -1.67 -9.87
N GLY A 112 -6.11 -0.65 -9.88
CA GLY A 112 -6.85 -0.22 -11.07
C GLY A 112 -8.01 -1.14 -11.52
N GLU A 113 -8.29 -2.28 -10.87
CA GLU A 113 -9.41 -3.17 -11.21
C GLU A 113 -10.79 -2.66 -10.73
N THR A 114 -10.95 -1.36 -10.51
CA THR A 114 -12.21 -0.77 -10.00
C THR A 114 -13.32 -0.84 -11.06
N GLY A 115 -14.06 -1.95 -11.11
CA GLY A 115 -15.47 -2.05 -11.50
C GLY A 115 -15.94 -1.41 -12.83
N GLY A 116 -15.04 -1.02 -13.71
CA GLY A 116 -15.36 -0.52 -15.05
C GLY A 116 -15.64 -1.71 -15.97
N HIS A 117 -16.88 -1.83 -16.44
CA HIS A 117 -17.16 -2.61 -17.63
C HIS A 117 -16.40 -1.99 -18.80
N ASP A 118 -15.17 -2.43 -19.03
CA ASP A 118 -14.43 -2.06 -20.23
C ASP A 118 -15.15 -2.65 -21.44
N HIS A 119 -15.59 -1.74 -22.31
CA HIS A 119 -16.00 -2.07 -23.65
C HIS A 119 -14.84 -2.79 -24.34
N ALA A 120 -15.07 -4.07 -24.62
CA ALA A 120 -14.22 -4.89 -25.46
C ALA A 120 -13.91 -4.14 -26.77
N HIS A 121 -12.68 -3.67 -26.91
CA HIS A 121 -12.06 -3.58 -28.22
C HIS A 121 -11.43 -4.95 -28.47
N GLU A 122 -12.16 -5.75 -29.25
CA GLU A 122 -11.60 -6.91 -29.91
C GLU A 122 -10.37 -6.47 -30.72
N ALA A 123 -9.18 -6.72 -30.18
CA ALA A 123 -7.96 -6.72 -30.95
C ALA A 123 -7.95 -8.03 -31.75
N GLU A 124 -8.48 -7.95 -32.97
CA GLU A 124 -8.29 -8.99 -33.97
C GLU A 124 -6.80 -9.30 -34.12
N GLY A 125 -6.50 -10.59 -34.01
CA GLY A 125 -5.14 -11.10 -33.95
C GLY A 125 -4.38 -10.94 -35.25
N HIS A 126 -3.07 -10.70 -35.12
CA HIS A 126 -2.12 -11.08 -36.14
C HIS A 126 -0.98 -11.88 -35.52
N ASP A 127 -1.19 -13.20 -35.57
CA ASP A 127 -0.18 -14.24 -35.47
C ASP A 127 0.82 -14.07 -36.62
N HIS A 128 2.11 -13.90 -36.29
CA HIS A 128 3.21 -14.00 -37.24
C HIS A 128 4.22 -15.04 -36.76
N GLY A 129 3.92 -16.30 -37.09
CA GLY A 129 4.88 -17.40 -37.08
C GLY A 129 6.02 -17.16 -38.06
N HIS A 130 7.25 -17.27 -37.57
CA HIS A 130 8.46 -17.29 -38.36
C HIS A 130 8.63 -18.64 -39.08
N ALA A 131 8.75 -18.59 -40.40
CA ALA A 131 9.32 -19.67 -41.20
C ALA A 131 10.34 -19.08 -42.18
N GLU A 132 11.57 -19.59 -42.10
CA GLU A 132 12.65 -19.35 -43.04
C GLU A 132 12.26 -19.83 -44.45
N GLU A 133 12.48 -19.03 -45.49
CA GLU A 133 12.81 -19.55 -46.82
C GLU A 133 13.67 -18.59 -47.64
N LYS A 134 14.44 -19.20 -48.54
CA LYS A 134 15.59 -18.66 -49.25
C LYS A 134 15.20 -17.91 -50.54
N ALA A 135 16.01 -16.89 -50.81
CA ALA A 135 16.62 -16.51 -52.09
C ALA A 135 15.79 -16.40 -53.40
N ALA A 136 16.08 -15.25 -54.04
CA ALA A 136 16.16 -14.97 -55.49
C ALA A 136 14.92 -14.38 -56.20
N GLY A 137 15.10 -13.17 -56.76
CA GLY A 137 14.23 -12.64 -57.81
C GLY A 137 14.37 -11.13 -58.03
N LYS A 138 14.93 -10.73 -59.18
CA LYS A 138 15.15 -9.37 -59.70
C LYS A 138 13.87 -8.50 -59.81
N HIS A 139 14.03 -7.17 -59.72
CA HIS A 139 13.81 -6.14 -60.77
C HIS A 139 13.99 -4.74 -60.13
N GLU A 140 14.97 -3.93 -60.56
CA GLU A 140 14.81 -2.76 -61.46
C GLU A 140 13.67 -1.84 -61.02
N GLY A 141 13.84 -0.58 -60.60
CA GLY A 141 14.91 0.42 -60.67
C GLY A 141 14.18 1.77 -60.75
N HIS A 142 14.60 2.83 -60.06
CA HIS A 142 14.25 4.22 -60.40
C HIS A 142 15.13 5.20 -59.60
N ASP A 143 15.87 6.01 -60.35
CA ASP A 143 16.69 7.15 -59.93
C ASP A 143 15.88 8.26 -59.24
N HIS A 144 16.57 9.09 -58.45
CA HIS A 144 16.64 10.57 -58.50
C HIS A 144 17.39 11.04 -57.23
N ALA A 145 18.67 11.42 -57.34
CA ALA A 145 19.17 12.74 -57.76
C ALA A 145 18.95 13.85 -56.71
N GLU A 146 20.04 14.11 -56.00
CA GLU A 146 20.55 15.33 -55.36
C GLU A 146 19.70 16.60 -55.38
N HIS A 147 19.61 17.27 -54.22
CA HIS A 147 19.70 18.73 -54.16
C HIS A 147 20.43 19.18 -52.89
N ASP A 148 21.66 19.61 -53.12
CA ASP A 148 22.46 20.52 -52.32
C ASP A 148 21.86 21.95 -52.43
N HIS A 149 21.89 22.74 -51.35
CA HIS A 149 22.09 24.20 -51.42
C HIS A 149 22.38 24.79 -50.03
N ASP A 150 23.50 25.51 -50.03
CA ASP A 150 24.22 26.12 -48.93
C ASP A 150 23.98 27.65 -48.89
N HIS A 151 24.31 28.26 -47.74
CA HIS A 151 24.56 29.69 -47.46
C HIS A 151 23.37 30.69 -47.46
N ALA A 152 23.32 31.78 -46.68
CA ALA A 152 24.41 32.59 -46.14
C ALA A 152 24.04 33.44 -44.89
N GLN A 153 25.12 33.69 -44.13
CA GLN A 153 25.50 34.78 -43.21
C GLN A 153 24.68 36.09 -43.18
N GLU A 154 24.62 36.70 -41.99
CA GLU A 154 25.21 38.03 -41.73
C GLU A 154 25.74 38.16 -40.28
N ALA A 155 26.81 38.94 -40.15
CA ALA A 155 27.71 39.07 -39.01
C ALA A 155 27.34 40.25 -38.07
N LYS A 156 27.87 40.24 -36.84
CA LYS A 156 28.87 41.24 -36.38
C LYS A 156 29.47 40.88 -35.01
N ALA A 157 30.75 41.20 -34.91
CA ALA A 157 31.71 40.96 -33.82
C ALA A 157 31.44 41.79 -32.56
N GLU A 158 32.05 41.44 -31.42
CA GLU A 158 33.17 42.19 -30.83
C GLU A 158 33.99 41.30 -29.86
N ASP A 159 35.26 41.68 -29.74
CA ASP A 159 36.43 41.09 -29.09
C ASP A 159 36.46 41.39 -27.57
N HIS A 160 37.12 40.54 -26.77
CA HIS A 160 38.01 40.94 -25.66
C HIS A 160 38.69 39.71 -25.04
N GLY A 161 40.00 39.59 -25.25
CA GLY A 161 40.86 38.63 -24.58
C GLY A 161 41.28 39.02 -23.16
N HIS A 162 41.80 38.06 -22.40
CA HIS A 162 42.86 38.25 -21.41
C HIS A 162 43.57 36.93 -21.07
N ASP A 163 44.90 36.98 -21.17
CA ASP A 163 45.89 36.02 -20.66
C ASP A 163 45.88 35.90 -19.12
N HIS A 164 46.28 34.73 -18.59
CA HIS A 164 47.53 34.52 -17.82
C HIS A 164 47.54 33.20 -17.03
N ASP A 165 48.47 32.30 -17.42
CA ASP A 165 49.55 31.71 -16.61
C ASP A 165 49.35 31.37 -15.11
N HIS A 166 49.44 30.08 -14.72
CA HIS A 166 50.69 29.42 -14.26
C HIS A 166 50.47 28.15 -13.39
N ALA A 167 51.39 27.19 -13.62
CA ALA A 167 52.08 26.34 -12.63
C ALA A 167 51.34 25.18 -11.91
N GLY A 168 51.45 24.00 -12.50
CA GLY A 168 52.30 22.88 -12.02
C GLY A 168 52.07 22.30 -10.62
N HIS A 169 51.71 21.02 -10.56
CA HIS A 169 52.28 20.05 -9.61
C HIS A 169 52.21 18.62 -10.17
N ASP A 170 53.35 17.94 -10.07
CA ASP A 170 53.68 16.62 -10.59
C ASP A 170 53.35 15.46 -9.62
N HIS A 171 53.04 14.32 -10.25
CA HIS A 171 53.22 12.90 -9.87
C HIS A 171 52.64 12.32 -8.55
N ALA A 172 51.80 11.29 -8.69
CA ALA A 172 52.08 9.95 -8.13
C ALA A 172 51.16 8.87 -8.74
N GLU A 173 51.66 7.64 -8.71
CA GLU A 173 51.44 6.53 -9.63
C GLU A 173 50.18 5.68 -9.40
N HIS A 174 49.90 4.89 -10.44
CA HIS A 174 48.89 3.86 -10.61
C HIS A 174 48.84 2.78 -9.52
N ASP A 175 47.61 2.39 -9.13
CA ASP A 175 47.26 0.98 -8.93
C ASP A 175 45.74 0.79 -9.19
N HIS A 176 45.39 0.31 -10.38
CA HIS A 176 44.02 -0.10 -10.74
C HIS A 176 44.04 -1.58 -11.12
N ALA A 177 43.69 -2.43 -10.15
CA ALA A 177 43.36 -3.84 -10.39
C ALA A 177 41.89 -3.95 -10.82
N GLY A 178 41.65 -4.79 -11.84
CA GLY A 178 40.46 -4.82 -12.69
C GLY A 178 39.11 -4.91 -12.00
N HIS A 179 38.16 -4.12 -12.52
CA HIS A 179 36.74 -4.39 -12.41
C HIS A 179 36.26 -5.04 -13.71
N ASP A 180 35.87 -6.30 -13.60
CA ASP A 180 35.06 -6.99 -14.59
C ASP A 180 33.69 -6.31 -14.68
N HIS A 181 33.39 -5.68 -15.82
CA HIS A 181 32.05 -5.20 -16.15
C HIS A 181 31.32 -6.27 -16.95
N ALA A 182 30.57 -7.13 -16.25
CA ALA A 182 29.59 -8.01 -16.85
C ALA A 182 28.19 -7.39 -16.72
N GLY A 183 27.57 -7.11 -17.88
CA GLY A 183 26.11 -7.08 -18.06
C GLY A 183 25.36 -5.91 -17.43
N HIS A 184 25.33 -4.76 -18.09
CA HIS A 184 24.21 -3.83 -17.91
C HIS A 184 23.06 -4.28 -18.81
N ASP A 185 22.14 -5.07 -18.23
CA ASP A 185 20.79 -5.19 -18.78
C ASP A 185 20.13 -3.83 -18.65
N HIS A 186 19.93 -3.17 -19.80
CA HIS A 186 19.09 -1.99 -19.89
C HIS A 186 17.63 -2.44 -19.79
N ALA A 187 17.10 -2.48 -18.58
CA ALA A 187 15.65 -2.52 -18.37
C ALA A 187 15.08 -1.17 -18.83
N ASP A 188 14.29 -1.26 -19.89
CA ASP A 188 13.49 -0.21 -20.49
C ASP A 188 12.62 0.45 -19.40
N HIS A 189 12.83 1.75 -19.15
CA HIS A 189 12.04 2.51 -18.18
C HIS A 189 10.74 2.96 -18.83
N GLY A 190 9.78 2.04 -18.94
CA GLY A 190 8.38 2.34 -19.20
C GLY A 190 7.66 2.71 -17.89
N ASP A 191 6.84 3.76 -17.93
CA ASP A 191 5.91 4.17 -16.86
C ASP A 191 5.07 2.96 -16.41
N HIS A 192 5.36 2.41 -15.23
CA HIS A 192 4.52 1.40 -14.61
C HIS A 192 3.55 2.09 -13.64
N ALA A 193 2.27 2.14 -14.03
CA ALA A 193 1.19 1.98 -13.07
C ALA A 193 1.55 0.79 -12.16
N HIS A 194 1.37 0.91 -10.85
CA HIS A 194 1.75 -0.18 -9.93
C HIS A 194 0.96 -1.42 -10.32
N SER A 195 1.62 -2.37 -10.97
CA SER A 195 1.02 -3.64 -11.36
C SER A 195 1.20 -4.62 -10.21
N GLY A 196 0.13 -5.19 -9.71
CA GLY A 196 0.20 -6.18 -8.64
C GLY A 196 -1.03 -6.19 -7.77
N LEU A 197 -1.01 -7.11 -6.81
CA LEU A 197 -2.08 -7.27 -5.84
C LEU A 197 -2.13 -6.04 -4.92
N ASP A 198 -3.29 -5.41 -4.85
CA ASP A 198 -3.54 -4.27 -3.95
C ASP A 198 -3.59 -4.78 -2.50
N PRO A 199 -2.69 -4.32 -1.60
CA PRO A 199 -2.65 -4.76 -0.21
C PRO A 199 -3.72 -4.10 0.67
N HIS A 200 -4.44 -3.07 0.20
CA HIS A 200 -5.38 -2.26 0.98
C HIS A 200 -6.74 -2.93 1.25
N ALA A 201 -6.73 -4.27 1.33
CA ALA A 201 -7.90 -5.14 1.45
C ALA A 201 -8.72 -4.91 2.72
N TRP A 202 -8.16 -4.24 3.74
CA TRP A 202 -8.87 -3.91 4.99
C TRP A 202 -9.98 -2.89 4.78
N LEU A 203 -9.92 -2.13 3.69
CA LEU A 203 -10.93 -1.15 3.32
C LEU A 203 -12.20 -1.79 2.72
N ASP A 204 -12.22 -3.11 2.54
CA ASP A 204 -13.44 -3.88 2.30
C ASP A 204 -13.93 -4.48 3.64
N PRO A 205 -15.12 -4.06 4.15
CA PRO A 205 -15.71 -4.64 5.36
C PRO A 205 -15.93 -6.16 5.27
N ALA A 206 -16.19 -6.71 4.09
CA ALA A 206 -16.36 -8.15 3.90
C ALA A 206 -15.05 -8.89 4.17
N ASN A 207 -13.92 -8.33 3.75
CA ASN A 207 -12.59 -8.87 4.08
C ASN A 207 -12.31 -8.79 5.57
N ALA A 208 -12.60 -7.66 6.22
CA ALA A 208 -12.43 -7.53 7.66
C ALA A 208 -13.23 -8.59 8.44
N LYS A 209 -14.46 -8.91 8.01
CA LYS A 209 -15.26 -10.00 8.62
C LYS A 209 -14.62 -11.38 8.46
N VAL A 210 -14.03 -11.67 7.30
CA VAL A 210 -13.29 -12.93 7.06
C VAL A 210 -12.10 -13.00 8.01
N TRP A 211 -11.34 -11.92 8.12
CA TRP A 211 -10.16 -11.84 8.96
C TRP A 211 -10.46 -11.96 10.45
N VAL A 212 -11.55 -11.34 10.93
CA VAL A 212 -12.04 -11.56 12.30
C VAL A 212 -12.21 -13.05 12.60
N GLY A 213 -12.80 -13.81 11.67
CA GLY A 213 -12.96 -15.26 11.81
C GLY A 213 -11.62 -16.01 11.81
N ALA A 214 -10.71 -15.66 10.90
CA ALA A 214 -9.39 -16.27 10.79
C ALA A 214 -8.53 -16.02 12.05
N ILE A 215 -8.52 -14.79 12.56
CA ILE A 215 -7.82 -14.40 13.78
C ILE A 215 -8.36 -15.17 14.99
N ALA A 216 -9.69 -15.27 15.12
CA ALA A 216 -10.31 -16.01 16.21
C ALA A 216 -9.98 -17.50 16.17
N ALA A 217 -9.95 -18.11 14.98
CA ALA A 217 -9.57 -19.50 14.81
C ALA A 217 -8.11 -19.74 15.20
N GLU A 218 -7.19 -18.85 14.79
CA GLU A 218 -5.78 -19.00 15.10
C GLU A 218 -5.47 -18.75 16.58
N LEU A 219 -6.09 -17.73 17.18
CA LEU A 219 -5.99 -17.49 18.63
C LEU A 219 -6.57 -18.65 19.44
N ALA A 220 -7.73 -19.20 19.06
CA ALA A 220 -8.31 -20.37 19.71
C ALA A 220 -7.44 -21.64 19.58
N ARG A 221 -6.67 -21.76 18.49
CA ARG A 221 -5.72 -22.85 18.28
C ARG A 221 -4.51 -22.73 19.21
N LEU A 222 -4.02 -21.50 19.42
CA LEU A 222 -2.85 -21.20 20.26
C LEU A 222 -3.19 -21.13 21.76
N ASP A 223 -4.41 -20.71 22.08
CA ASP A 223 -4.95 -20.60 23.44
C ASP A 223 -6.35 -21.26 23.53
N PRO A 224 -6.39 -22.60 23.66
CA PRO A 224 -7.63 -23.36 23.72
C PRO A 224 -8.49 -23.05 24.96
N GLU A 225 -7.89 -22.54 26.03
CA GLU A 225 -8.61 -22.23 27.27
C GLU A 225 -9.52 -21.01 27.08
N ASN A 226 -9.09 -20.04 26.26
CA ASN A 226 -9.88 -18.85 25.91
C ASN A 226 -10.62 -18.95 24.57
N ALA A 227 -10.58 -20.10 23.89
CA ALA A 227 -11.19 -20.30 22.57
C ALA A 227 -12.64 -19.81 22.45
N ALA A 228 -13.48 -20.10 23.45
CA ALA A 228 -14.88 -19.67 23.46
C ALA A 228 -15.03 -18.15 23.52
N THR A 229 -14.13 -17.46 24.22
CA THR A 229 -14.11 -16.00 24.31
C THR A 229 -13.72 -15.38 22.97
N TYR A 230 -12.67 -15.88 22.32
CA TYR A 230 -12.28 -15.38 20.98
C TYR A 230 -13.41 -15.57 19.95
N GLN A 231 -14.09 -16.71 19.97
CA GLN A 231 -15.23 -16.97 19.07
C GLN A 231 -16.41 -16.04 19.35
N ALA A 232 -16.73 -15.78 20.63
CA ALA A 232 -17.79 -14.86 21.00
C ALA A 232 -17.47 -13.41 20.60
N ASN A 233 -16.23 -12.97 20.85
CA ASN A 233 -15.75 -11.65 20.45
C ASN A 233 -15.78 -11.50 18.93
N ALA A 234 -15.35 -12.52 18.18
CA ALA A 234 -15.38 -12.53 16.73
C ALA A 234 -16.80 -12.41 16.17
N ALA A 235 -17.77 -13.15 16.73
CA ALA A 235 -19.17 -13.03 16.32
C ALA A 235 -19.73 -11.62 16.58
N ALA A 236 -19.37 -11.01 17.72
CA ALA A 236 -19.77 -9.64 18.04
C ALA A 236 -19.12 -8.61 17.09
N ALA A 237 -17.83 -8.78 16.79
CA ALA A 237 -17.08 -7.96 15.85
C ALA A 237 -17.64 -8.06 14.43
N GLN A 238 -17.96 -9.27 13.94
CA GLN A 238 -18.60 -9.46 12.64
C GLN A 238 -19.97 -8.76 12.55
N ALA A 239 -20.80 -8.85 13.60
CA ALA A 239 -22.08 -8.17 13.65
C ALA A 239 -21.93 -6.63 13.69
N ARG A 240 -20.90 -6.12 14.38
CA ARG A 240 -20.54 -4.70 14.39
C ARG A 240 -20.11 -4.23 13.00
N ILE A 241 -19.27 -5.00 12.30
CA ILE A 241 -18.84 -4.69 10.93
C ILE A 241 -20.03 -4.72 9.97
N ASP A 242 -20.96 -5.66 10.11
CA ASP A 242 -22.21 -5.67 9.32
C ASP A 242 -23.05 -4.40 9.53
N ALA A 243 -23.18 -3.94 10.76
CA ALA A 243 -23.90 -2.71 11.08
C ALA A 243 -23.19 -1.47 10.54
N LEU A 244 -21.86 -1.41 10.67
CA LEU A 244 -21.02 -0.37 10.10
C LEU A 244 -21.18 -0.33 8.57
N ASP A 245 -21.08 -1.47 7.91
CA ASP A 245 -21.19 -1.56 6.46
C ASP A 245 -22.54 -1.03 5.95
N ALA A 246 -23.64 -1.43 6.58
CA ALA A 246 -24.97 -0.93 6.26
C ALA A 246 -25.10 0.59 6.47
N GLU A 247 -24.48 1.13 7.52
CA GLU A 247 -24.43 2.58 7.78
C GLU A 247 -23.66 3.32 6.68
N LEU A 248 -22.47 2.84 6.32
CA LEU A 248 -21.61 3.50 5.33
C LEU A 248 -22.21 3.40 3.92
N SER A 249 -22.83 2.26 3.58
CA SER A 249 -23.56 2.10 2.31
C SER A 249 -24.68 3.14 2.18
N ALA A 250 -25.47 3.34 3.24
CA ALA A 250 -26.52 4.37 3.24
C ALA A 250 -25.95 5.79 3.14
N LEU A 251 -24.83 6.07 3.82
CA LEU A 251 -24.14 7.36 3.80
C LEU A 251 -23.54 7.69 2.43
N LEU A 252 -22.97 6.70 1.73
CA LEU A 252 -22.25 6.89 0.46
C LEU A 252 -23.14 6.79 -0.78
N THR A 253 -24.32 6.19 -0.67
CA THR A 253 -25.27 6.06 -1.79
C THR A 253 -25.55 7.38 -2.55
N PRO A 254 -25.73 8.55 -1.91
CA PRO A 254 -26.00 9.80 -2.61
C PRO A 254 -24.85 10.29 -3.51
N VAL A 255 -23.61 9.87 -3.21
CA VAL A 255 -22.40 10.29 -3.92
C VAL A 255 -21.80 9.16 -4.77
N ALA A 256 -22.46 8.02 -4.84
CA ALA A 256 -22.05 6.88 -5.66
C ALA A 256 -21.89 7.28 -7.14
N GLY A 257 -20.81 6.80 -7.77
CA GLY A 257 -20.45 7.11 -9.15
C GLY A 257 -19.91 8.53 -9.40
N GLN A 258 -20.02 9.47 -8.46
CA GLN A 258 -19.44 10.81 -8.62
C GLN A 258 -17.90 10.73 -8.61
N PRO A 259 -17.21 11.35 -9.58
CA PRO A 259 -15.77 11.28 -9.67
C PRO A 259 -15.10 12.08 -8.55
N PHE A 260 -14.01 11.55 -8.02
CA PHE A 260 -13.07 12.28 -7.17
C PHE A 260 -11.64 11.78 -7.36
N VAL A 261 -10.68 12.59 -6.92
CA VAL A 261 -9.25 12.31 -7.00
C VAL A 261 -8.71 12.15 -5.61
N VAL A 262 -7.86 11.15 -5.43
CA VAL A 262 -7.18 10.84 -4.15
C VAL A 262 -5.67 10.97 -4.31
N TYR A 263 -4.95 11.09 -3.19
CA TYR A 263 -3.50 11.21 -3.24
C TYR A 263 -2.84 9.91 -3.70
N HIS A 264 -3.01 8.79 -2.99
CA HIS A 264 -2.44 7.50 -3.35
C HIS A 264 -3.54 6.49 -3.71
N ASP A 265 -3.15 5.46 -4.46
CA ASP A 265 -4.04 4.40 -4.91
C ASP A 265 -4.27 3.30 -3.84
N ALA A 266 -4.95 3.61 -2.71
CA ALA A 266 -5.38 2.57 -1.75
C ALA A 266 -6.89 2.30 -1.75
N TYR A 267 -7.68 3.19 -2.31
CA TYR A 267 -9.11 3.20 -2.05
C TYR A 267 -9.89 2.23 -2.93
N GLY A 268 -9.22 1.40 -3.73
CA GLY A 268 -9.86 0.49 -4.68
C GLY A 268 -10.89 -0.42 -4.00
N TYR A 269 -10.54 -1.03 -2.87
CA TYR A 269 -11.46 -1.95 -2.15
C TYR A 269 -12.67 -1.20 -1.61
N PHE A 270 -12.45 -0.04 -0.98
CA PHE A 270 -13.51 0.84 -0.48
C PHE A 270 -14.45 1.28 -1.60
N ALA A 271 -13.85 1.70 -2.73
CA ALA A 271 -14.58 2.24 -3.86
C ALA A 271 -15.40 1.16 -4.58
N SER A 272 -14.80 -0.02 -4.78
CA SER A 272 -15.46 -1.18 -5.38
C SER A 272 -16.66 -1.63 -4.53
N HIS A 273 -16.48 -1.70 -3.21
CA HIS A 273 -17.52 -2.13 -2.28
C HIS A 273 -18.70 -1.15 -2.20
N TYR A 274 -18.42 0.17 -2.20
CA TYR A 274 -19.46 1.21 -2.07
C TYR A 274 -19.91 1.87 -3.38
N GLY A 275 -19.42 1.41 -4.54
CA GLY A 275 -19.78 1.97 -5.84
C GLY A 275 -19.30 3.41 -6.06
N LEU A 276 -18.13 3.76 -5.51
CA LEU A 276 -17.51 5.07 -5.65
C LEU A 276 -16.61 5.12 -6.89
N ASN A 277 -16.38 6.33 -7.42
CA ASN A 277 -15.60 6.54 -8.65
C ASN A 277 -14.32 7.33 -8.35
N VAL A 278 -13.21 6.60 -8.17
CA VAL A 278 -11.87 7.20 -8.07
C VAL A 278 -11.39 7.51 -9.49
N ALA A 279 -11.57 8.77 -9.92
CA ALA A 279 -11.25 9.22 -11.27
C ALA A 279 -9.74 9.42 -11.51
N GLY A 280 -8.94 9.47 -10.43
CA GLY A 280 -7.50 9.59 -10.54
C GLY A 280 -6.77 9.55 -9.21
N THR A 281 -5.47 9.25 -9.29
CA THR A 281 -4.54 9.11 -8.18
C THR A 281 -3.27 9.91 -8.47
N VAL A 282 -2.76 10.65 -7.47
CA VAL A 282 -1.56 11.49 -7.61
C VAL A 282 -0.30 10.63 -7.62
N ALA A 283 -0.16 9.79 -6.60
CA ALA A 283 0.86 8.75 -6.49
C ALA A 283 0.21 7.40 -6.78
N LEU A 284 0.89 6.58 -7.57
CA LEU A 284 0.38 5.26 -7.93
C LEU A 284 0.67 4.20 -6.84
N GLY A 285 1.39 4.59 -5.77
CA GLY A 285 1.65 3.78 -4.58
C GLY A 285 2.40 4.58 -3.50
N ASP A 286 2.35 4.09 -2.27
CA ASP A 286 2.62 4.83 -1.01
C ASP A 286 4.04 5.41 -0.85
N ALA A 287 5.02 4.92 -1.62
CA ALA A 287 6.42 5.37 -1.54
C ALA A 287 6.92 5.99 -2.85
N SER A 288 6.06 6.14 -3.86
CA SER A 288 6.46 6.65 -5.17
C SER A 288 6.19 8.14 -5.31
N SER A 289 7.23 8.91 -5.64
CA SER A 289 7.03 10.30 -6.06
C SER A 289 6.24 10.33 -7.36
N PRO A 290 5.21 11.20 -7.49
CA PRO A 290 4.44 11.31 -8.72
C PRO A 290 5.31 11.66 -9.92
N GLY A 291 5.18 10.90 -11.00
CA GLY A 291 5.84 11.22 -12.26
C GLY A 291 5.29 12.54 -12.85
N ALA A 292 6.15 13.34 -13.49
CA ALA A 292 5.74 14.62 -14.06
C ALA A 292 4.69 14.46 -15.19
N ALA A 293 4.69 13.34 -15.91
CA ALA A 293 3.66 13.03 -16.91
C ALA A 293 2.30 12.81 -16.26
N ARG A 294 2.25 12.00 -15.20
CA ARG A 294 1.04 11.75 -14.41
C ARG A 294 0.45 13.02 -13.83
N LEU A 295 1.29 13.89 -13.24
CA LEU A 295 0.82 15.17 -12.70
C LEU A 295 0.19 16.05 -13.78
N ARG A 296 0.73 16.05 -15.00
CA ARG A 296 0.15 16.81 -16.13
C ARG A 296 -1.19 16.23 -16.57
N GLU A 297 -1.27 14.92 -16.72
CA GLU A 297 -2.52 14.22 -17.06
C GLU A 297 -3.60 14.51 -16.02
N LEU A 298 -3.29 14.32 -14.74
CA LEU A 298 -4.24 14.55 -13.66
C LEU A 298 -4.68 16.02 -13.58
N SER A 299 -3.75 16.96 -13.76
CA SER A 299 -4.08 18.40 -13.81
C SER A 299 -5.03 18.74 -14.97
N GLN A 300 -4.90 18.05 -16.12
CA GLN A 300 -5.82 18.23 -17.24
C GLN A 300 -7.22 17.70 -16.91
N THR A 301 -7.30 16.52 -16.26
CA THR A 301 -8.58 15.96 -15.77
C THR A 301 -9.25 16.93 -14.79
N VAL A 302 -8.51 17.41 -13.79
CA VAL A 302 -9.01 18.35 -12.77
C VAL A 302 -9.50 19.67 -13.40
N ALA A 303 -8.82 20.16 -14.44
CA ALA A 303 -9.23 21.38 -15.13
C ALA A 303 -10.42 21.19 -16.09
N ALA A 304 -10.68 19.96 -16.54
CA ALA A 304 -11.76 19.65 -17.49
C ALA A 304 -13.09 19.32 -16.80
N GLU A 305 -13.03 18.77 -15.58
CA GLU A 305 -14.20 18.36 -14.80
C GLU A 305 -14.61 19.46 -13.80
N ASP A 306 -15.87 19.87 -13.85
CA ASP A 306 -16.39 20.89 -12.92
C ASP A 306 -16.76 20.27 -11.56
N GLY A 307 -16.30 20.92 -10.48
CA GLY A 307 -16.73 20.58 -9.11
C GLY A 307 -16.11 19.30 -8.53
N LEU A 308 -15.08 18.75 -9.18
CA LEU A 308 -14.32 17.58 -8.74
C LEU A 308 -13.75 17.77 -7.34
N CYS A 309 -13.82 16.72 -6.50
CA CYS A 309 -13.18 16.72 -5.19
C CYS A 309 -11.77 16.13 -5.28
N LEU A 310 -10.78 16.86 -4.79
CA LEU A 310 -9.42 16.38 -4.61
C LEU A 310 -9.16 16.18 -3.12
N PHE A 311 -8.76 14.97 -2.75
CA PHE A 311 -8.47 14.60 -1.38
C PHE A 311 -6.97 14.54 -1.14
N PRO A 312 -6.42 15.39 -0.25
CA PRO A 312 -5.08 15.17 0.31
C PRO A 312 -5.11 13.96 1.24
N GLU A 313 -3.93 13.58 1.74
CA GLU A 313 -3.78 12.45 2.65
C GLU A 313 -2.98 12.84 3.89
N ALA A 314 -3.34 12.30 5.05
CA ALA A 314 -2.80 12.72 6.34
C ALA A 314 -1.27 12.54 6.46
N GLN A 315 -0.68 11.59 5.76
CA GLN A 315 0.73 11.24 5.82
C GLN A 315 1.59 11.93 4.74
N HIS A 316 0.97 12.73 3.87
CA HIS A 316 1.62 13.34 2.71
C HIS A 316 1.48 14.87 2.69
N ASP A 317 2.45 15.55 2.07
CA ASP A 317 2.37 17.00 1.88
C ASP A 317 1.24 17.36 0.89
N PRO A 318 0.25 18.17 1.30
CA PRO A 318 -0.88 18.52 0.45
C PRO A 318 -0.51 19.48 -0.70
N ALA A 319 0.72 20.01 -0.77
CA ALA A 319 1.12 21.03 -1.73
C ALA A 319 0.79 20.68 -3.19
N LEU A 320 0.96 19.41 -3.59
CA LEU A 320 0.62 18.96 -4.95
C LEU A 320 -0.90 19.02 -5.21
N VAL A 321 -1.71 18.59 -4.24
CA VAL A 321 -3.17 18.65 -4.34
C VAL A 321 -3.66 20.10 -4.40
N VAL A 322 -3.09 20.97 -3.57
CA VAL A 322 -3.40 22.40 -3.56
C VAL A 322 -3.02 23.05 -4.89
N GLN A 323 -1.84 22.71 -5.44
CA GLN A 323 -1.38 23.23 -6.71
C GLN A 323 -2.29 22.82 -7.88
N MET A 324 -2.78 21.58 -7.89
CA MET A 324 -3.69 21.13 -8.96
C MET A 324 -5.07 21.78 -8.89
N ALA A 325 -5.54 22.11 -7.69
CA ALA A 325 -6.82 22.79 -7.51
C ALA A 325 -6.75 24.29 -7.87
N ASP A 326 -5.56 24.91 -7.77
CA ASP A 326 -5.38 26.35 -8.01
C ASP A 326 -5.80 26.76 -9.44
N GLY A 327 -6.62 27.80 -9.54
CA GLY A 327 -7.17 28.26 -10.82
C GLY A 327 -8.26 27.38 -11.45
N THR A 328 -8.76 26.35 -10.75
CA THR A 328 -9.85 25.47 -11.22
C THR A 328 -11.14 25.65 -10.39
N THR A 329 -12.22 24.95 -10.76
CA THR A 329 -13.47 24.87 -9.97
C THR A 329 -13.45 23.71 -8.98
N ALA A 330 -12.34 22.98 -8.89
CA ALA A 330 -12.21 21.81 -8.05
C ALA A 330 -12.16 22.18 -6.56
N ARG A 331 -12.64 21.28 -5.72
CA ARG A 331 -12.75 21.46 -4.27
C ARG A 331 -11.74 20.59 -3.57
N ILE A 332 -11.15 21.10 -2.50
CA ILE A 332 -10.22 20.32 -1.67
C ILE A 332 -11.00 19.74 -0.49
N GLY A 333 -11.08 18.40 -0.45
CA GLY A 333 -11.68 17.68 0.66
C GLY A 333 -10.79 17.67 1.91
N ALA A 334 -11.35 17.23 3.03
CA ALA A 334 -10.54 16.91 4.21
C ALA A 334 -9.56 15.78 3.88
N ALA A 335 -8.38 15.76 4.51
CA ALA A 335 -7.40 14.70 4.27
C ALA A 335 -7.98 13.32 4.59
N LEU A 336 -7.77 12.38 3.68
CA LEU A 336 -8.09 10.97 3.89
C LEU A 336 -6.92 10.27 4.56
N ASP A 337 -7.20 9.21 5.30
CA ASP A 337 -6.21 8.45 6.07
C ASP A 337 -6.54 6.97 5.90
N PRO A 338 -5.97 6.28 4.89
CA PRO A 338 -6.32 4.91 4.52
C PRO A 338 -5.93 3.90 5.61
N GLU A 339 -4.88 4.19 6.38
CA GLU A 339 -4.32 3.36 7.43
C GLU A 339 -4.85 3.74 8.81
N GLY A 340 -5.61 4.83 8.93
CA GLY A 340 -6.05 5.35 10.22
C GLY A 340 -4.90 5.73 11.16
N SER A 341 -3.77 6.19 10.62
CA SER A 341 -2.58 6.47 11.41
C SER A 341 -2.77 7.67 12.36
N THR A 342 -3.78 8.49 12.13
CA THR A 342 -4.20 9.58 13.02
C THR A 342 -5.18 9.15 14.12
N ILE A 343 -5.67 7.91 14.08
CA ILE A 343 -6.66 7.37 15.02
C ILE A 343 -5.93 6.75 16.22
N GLU A 344 -6.57 6.75 17.40
CA GLU A 344 -6.03 6.06 18.56
C GLU A 344 -6.21 4.55 18.40
N PRO A 345 -5.13 3.73 18.54
CA PRO A 345 -5.26 2.29 18.41
C PRO A 345 -6.21 1.69 19.45
N GLY A 346 -7.03 0.72 19.02
CA GLY A 346 -7.96 0.02 19.89
C GLY A 346 -9.09 -0.66 19.12
N PRO A 347 -10.01 -1.33 19.84
CA PRO A 347 -11.09 -2.10 19.21
C PRO A 347 -12.09 -1.24 18.42
N ASP A 348 -12.23 0.06 18.72
CA ASP A 348 -13.12 0.97 18.00
C ASP A 348 -12.43 1.67 16.81
N ALA A 349 -11.12 1.48 16.61
CA ALA A 349 -10.34 2.23 15.62
C ALA A 349 -10.72 1.86 14.17
N TYR A 350 -11.10 0.61 13.90
CA TYR A 350 -11.55 0.18 12.57
C TYR A 350 -12.85 0.88 12.17
N ASP A 351 -13.83 0.92 13.07
CA ASP A 351 -15.10 1.63 12.85
C ASP A 351 -14.85 3.13 12.62
N ALA A 352 -13.96 3.73 13.42
CA ALA A 352 -13.60 5.14 13.29
C ALA A 352 -12.92 5.46 11.95
N LEU A 353 -12.01 4.59 11.49
CA LEU A 353 -11.35 4.69 10.19
C LEU A 353 -12.37 4.73 9.06
N MET A 354 -13.22 3.71 8.99
CA MET A 354 -14.17 3.55 7.89
C MET A 354 -15.22 4.69 7.87
N ARG A 355 -15.69 5.14 9.05
CA ARG A 355 -16.59 6.30 9.18
C ARG A 355 -15.92 7.60 8.75
N ALA A 356 -14.66 7.82 9.13
CA ALA A 356 -13.93 9.04 8.79
C ALA A 356 -13.75 9.15 7.26
N LEU A 357 -13.37 8.05 6.60
CA LEU A 357 -13.27 8.01 5.14
C LEU A 357 -14.61 8.36 4.47
N ALA A 358 -15.69 7.67 4.85
CA ALA A 358 -17.00 7.90 4.26
C ALA A 358 -17.49 9.34 4.48
N THR A 359 -17.36 9.85 5.72
CA THR A 359 -17.81 11.20 6.08
C THR A 359 -17.04 12.28 5.32
N ASN A 360 -15.72 12.14 5.20
CA ASN A 360 -14.89 13.11 4.48
C ASN A 360 -15.20 13.10 2.98
N ILE A 361 -15.41 11.92 2.39
CA ILE A 361 -15.79 11.76 0.99
C ILE A 361 -17.13 12.46 0.72
N VAL A 362 -18.16 12.13 1.49
CA VAL A 362 -19.51 12.72 1.36
C VAL A 362 -19.47 14.24 1.56
N ALA A 363 -18.79 14.72 2.59
CA ALA A 363 -18.74 16.14 2.91
C ALA A 363 -18.16 16.99 1.77
N CYS A 364 -17.17 16.46 1.03
CA CYS A 364 -16.71 17.14 -0.18
C CYS A 364 -17.71 16.94 -1.32
N LEU A 365 -18.12 15.71 -1.64
CA LEU A 365 -18.92 15.47 -2.84
C LEU A 365 -20.30 16.13 -2.83
N GLU A 366 -20.95 16.27 -1.66
CA GLU A 366 -22.25 16.95 -1.51
C GLU A 366 -22.19 18.48 -1.40
N GLY A 367 -21.01 19.05 -1.11
CA GLY A 367 -20.82 20.49 -0.84
C GLY A 367 -21.08 21.42 -2.02
#